data_AF-A0A7C0WPR2-F1
#
_entry.id   AF-A0A7C0WPR2-F1
#
_cell.length_a   1.000
_cell.length_b   1.000
_cell.length_c   1.000
_cell.angle_alpha   90.00
_cell.angle_beta   90.00
_cell.angle_gamma   90.00
#
_symmetry.space_group_name_H-M   'P 1'
#
loop_
_entity.id
_entity.type
_entity.pdbx_description
1 polymer ?
#
loop_
_entity_poly.entity_id
_entity_poly.type
_entity_poly.pdbx_seq_one_letter_code
_entity_poly.pdbx_strand_id
1 'polypeptide(L)'
;MCRCSVICNWRSLAGQNLKSKERSRPPLIVDIEGNSREDGPGIRSVIFFKGCPLNCLWCQNPESKKKEAELWWDREKCIGCGDCIKVCPAEANSEDNPFFIDRNL
;
A
#
# COMPACT_ATOMS: atom_id res chain seq x y z
N MET A 1 -6.48 -20.85 1.86
CA MET A 1 -5.29 -19.98 1.79
C MET A 1 -5.77 -18.54 1.70
N CYS A 2 -5.84 -17.83 2.82
CA CYS A 2 -6.22 -16.42 2.85
C CYS A 2 -5.11 -15.59 2.18
N ARG A 3 -5.40 -14.97 1.04
CA ARG A 3 -4.59 -13.85 0.53
C ARG A 3 -4.93 -12.60 1.33
N CYS A 4 -4.54 -12.58 2.61
CA CYS A 4 -4.26 -11.30 3.25
C CYS A 4 -3.01 -10.76 2.54
N SER A 5 -3.12 -9.64 1.82
CA SER A 5 -1.99 -8.91 1.24
C SER A 5 -1.04 -8.31 2.30
N VAL A 6 -1.06 -8.84 3.53
CA VAL A 6 -0.06 -8.60 4.57
C VAL A 6 1.11 -9.53 4.31
N ILE A 7 1.79 -9.36 3.18
CA ILE A 7 3.21 -9.72 3.12
C ILE A 7 3.94 -8.52 3.69
N CYS A 8 3.95 -8.44 5.02
CA CYS A 8 4.98 -7.72 5.73
C CYS A 8 6.30 -8.33 5.24
N ASN A 9 7.08 -7.57 4.48
CA ASN A 9 8.32 -8.05 3.87
C ASN A 9 9.40 -8.17 4.96
N TRP A 10 9.20 -9.10 5.90
CA TRP A 10 10.23 -9.53 6.85
C TRP A 10 11.12 -10.56 6.19
N ARG A 11 11.82 -10.17 5.11
CA ARG A 11 13.02 -10.89 4.68
C ARG A 11 14.17 -10.43 5.57
N SER A 12 14.35 -11.19 6.64
CA SER A 12 15.62 -11.45 7.35
C SER A 12 16.82 -10.67 6.79
N LEU A 13 17.19 -9.57 7.44
CA LEU A 13 18.48 -8.88 7.25
C LEU A 13 19.46 -9.26 8.37
N ALA A 14 19.45 -10.54 8.78
CA ALA A 14 20.56 -11.10 9.52
C ALA A 14 21.74 -11.29 8.56
N GLY A 15 22.65 -10.31 8.57
CA GLY A 15 24.06 -10.53 8.23
C GLY A 15 24.43 -10.66 6.74
N GLN A 16 24.18 -9.62 5.93
CA GLN A 16 24.94 -9.47 4.68
C GLN A 16 25.59 -8.10 4.58
N ASN A 17 26.91 -8.12 4.72
CA ASN A 17 27.84 -7.03 4.47
C ASN A 17 27.88 -6.77 2.95
N LEU A 18 26.97 -5.93 2.47
CA LEU A 18 26.91 -5.51 1.07
C LEU A 18 27.26 -4.03 1.03
N LYS A 19 28.43 -3.71 0.48
CA LYS A 19 28.77 -2.36 0.03
C LYS A 19 27.63 -1.88 -0.87
N SER A 20 26.76 -1.02 -0.35
CA SER A 20 25.49 -0.68 -0.98
C SER A 20 25.74 0.25 -2.16
N LYS A 21 25.96 -0.35 -3.34
CA LYS A 21 25.61 0.30 -4.61
C LYS A 21 24.16 0.77 -4.44
N GLU A 22 23.94 2.07 -4.44
CA GLU A 22 22.64 2.71 -4.21
C GLU A 22 21.66 2.17 -5.25
N ARG A 23 20.94 1.13 -4.86
CA ARG A 23 19.98 0.43 -5.70
C ARG A 23 18.69 1.20 -5.51
N SER A 24 18.32 2.04 -6.48
CA SER A 24 17.03 2.70 -6.48
C SER A 24 15.94 1.64 -6.28
N ARG A 25 15.14 1.78 -5.22
CA ARG A 25 13.99 0.91 -5.00
C ARG A 25 13.04 1.08 -6.21
N PRO A 26 12.43 -0.01 -6.71
CA PRO A 26 11.45 0.13 -7.78
C PRO A 26 10.29 1.01 -7.31
N PRO A 27 9.68 1.81 -8.21
CA PRO A 27 8.54 2.65 -7.86
C PRO A 27 7.36 1.78 -7.42
N LEU A 28 6.61 2.26 -6.42
CA LEU A 28 5.42 1.58 -5.94
C LEU A 28 4.22 1.96 -6.81
N ILE A 29 3.45 0.95 -7.21
CA ILE A 29 2.22 1.10 -7.97
C ILE A 29 1.06 1.10 -6.97
N VAL A 30 0.19 2.09 -7.10
CA VAL A 30 -1.06 2.20 -6.33
C VAL A 30 -2.13 1.33 -6.98
N ASP A 31 -2.38 1.56 -8.27
CA ASP A 31 -3.43 0.90 -9.02
C ASP A 31 -3.09 0.83 -10.51
N ILE A 32 -3.79 -0.07 -11.22
CA ILE A 32 -3.71 -0.25 -12.66
C ILE A 32 -5.14 -0.26 -13.21
N GLU A 33 -5.52 0.83 -13.85
CA GLU A 33 -6.86 0.98 -14.40
C GLU A 33 -6.84 0.66 -15.90
N GLY A 34 -7.65 -0.33 -16.29
CA GLY A 34 -7.90 -0.65 -17.69
C GLY A 34 -9.03 0.20 -18.26
N ASN A 35 -8.98 0.45 -19.57
CA ASN A 35 -9.99 1.16 -20.33
C ASN A 35 -10.27 2.62 -19.90
N SER A 36 -9.29 3.32 -19.32
CA SER A 36 -9.43 4.75 -19.03
C SER A 36 -9.60 5.54 -20.33
N ARG A 37 -10.58 6.46 -20.32
CA ARG A 37 -10.90 7.41 -21.38
C ARG A 37 -10.60 8.86 -20.99
N GLU A 38 -10.49 9.12 -19.69
CA GLU A 38 -10.39 10.46 -19.12
C GLU A 38 -8.94 10.96 -19.12
N ASP A 39 -7.97 10.05 -19.01
CA ASP A 39 -6.53 10.38 -18.93
C ASP A 39 -5.88 10.57 -20.32
N GLY A 40 -6.68 11.02 -21.29
CA GLY A 40 -6.30 11.47 -22.63
C GLY A 40 -6.86 10.61 -23.78
N PRO A 41 -6.53 10.92 -25.05
CA PRO A 41 -7.26 10.40 -26.21
C PRO A 41 -7.22 8.88 -26.40
N GLY A 42 -8.39 8.27 -26.58
CA GLY A 42 -8.58 6.84 -26.84
C GLY A 42 -8.84 6.02 -25.57
N ILE A 43 -8.75 4.69 -25.70
CA ILE A 43 -8.90 3.75 -24.58
C ILE A 43 -7.51 3.31 -24.13
N ARG A 44 -7.21 3.42 -22.84
CA ARG A 44 -5.86 3.23 -22.31
C ARG A 44 -5.84 2.37 -21.05
N SER A 45 -4.67 1.79 -20.78
CA SER A 45 -4.34 1.30 -19.44
C SER A 45 -3.51 2.36 -18.74
N VAL A 46 -3.92 2.77 -17.56
CA VAL A 46 -3.26 3.80 -16.75
C VAL A 46 -2.65 3.12 -15.54
N ILE A 47 -1.40 3.46 -15.24
CA ILE A 47 -0.66 2.94 -14.09
C ILE A 47 -0.42 4.09 -13.14
N PHE A 48 -0.96 3.99 -11.93
CA PHE A 48 -0.80 5.00 -10.89
C PHE A 48 0.39 4.68 -10.00
N PHE A 49 1.28 5.64 -9.80
CA PHE A 49 2.47 5.50 -8.96
C PHE A 49 2.33 6.28 -7.64
N LYS A 50 2.96 5.77 -6.58
CA LYS A 50 3.18 6.50 -5.33
C LYS A 50 4.23 7.61 -5.51
N GLY A 51 4.12 8.66 -4.70
CA GLY A 51 5.06 9.79 -4.65
C GLY A 51 4.67 11.01 -5.47
N CYS A 52 3.38 11.32 -5.63
CA CYS A 52 2.92 12.52 -6.33
C CYS A 52 3.53 13.79 -5.69
N PRO A 53 4.30 14.61 -6.44
CA PRO A 53 5.00 15.77 -5.89
C PRO A 53 4.09 16.99 -5.71
N LEU A 54 2.87 16.96 -6.25
CA LEU A 54 1.95 18.09 -6.21
C LEU A 54 1.32 18.23 -4.83
N ASN A 55 0.94 19.45 -4.45
CA ASN A 55 0.20 19.74 -3.21
C ASN A 55 -1.13 20.43 -3.48
N CYS A 56 -1.99 19.75 -4.25
CA CYS A 56 -3.30 20.24 -4.64
C CYS A 56 -4.21 20.48 -3.42
N LEU A 57 -5.03 21.54 -3.47
CA LEU A 57 -6.04 21.83 -2.45
C LEU A 57 -7.07 20.69 -2.32
N TRP A 58 -7.41 20.08 -3.45
CA TRP A 58 -8.19 18.86 -3.53
C TRP A 58 -7.42 17.83 -4.36
N CYS A 59 -7.18 16.65 -3.79
CA CYS A 59 -6.40 15.59 -4.42
C CYS A 59 -7.34 14.45 -4.81
N GLN A 60 -7.39 14.13 -6.10
CA GLN A 60 -8.20 13.03 -6.61
C GLN A 60 -7.69 11.67 -6.10
N ASN A 61 -6.36 11.54 -5.97
CA ASN A 61 -5.66 10.30 -5.63
C ASN A 61 -4.79 10.53 -4.38
N PRO A 62 -5.38 10.78 -3.18
CA PRO A 62 -4.64 11.11 -1.97
C PRO A 62 -3.69 9.99 -1.51
N GLU A 63 -4.00 8.75 -1.84
CA GLU A 63 -3.16 7.58 -1.58
C GLU A 63 -1.85 7.60 -2.37
N SER A 64 -1.76 8.33 -3.48
CA SER A 64 -0.53 8.47 -4.27
C SER A 64 0.51 9.41 -3.63
N LYS A 65 0.18 10.12 -2.54
CA LYS A 65 1.02 11.21 -1.99
C LYS A 65 2.29 10.73 -1.32
N LYS A 66 2.16 9.75 -0.41
CA LYS A 66 3.31 9.17 0.29
C LYS A 66 4.11 8.29 -0.66
N LYS A 67 5.43 8.21 -0.45
CA LYS A 67 6.33 7.41 -1.29
C LYS A 67 6.46 5.97 -0.79
N GLU A 68 6.03 5.73 0.44
CA GLU A 68 6.17 4.48 1.16
C GLU A 68 5.01 3.54 0.87
N ALA A 69 5.25 2.24 1.08
CA ALA A 69 4.18 1.25 1.07
C ALA A 69 3.31 1.44 2.32
N GLU A 70 2.00 1.45 2.14
CA GLU A 70 1.04 1.63 3.22
C GLU A 70 0.10 0.43 3.26
N LEU A 71 -0.30 0.05 4.47
CA LEU A 71 -1.34 -0.95 4.64
C LEU A 71 -2.70 -0.36 4.23
N TRP A 72 -3.49 -1.18 3.56
CA TRP A 72 -4.88 -0.88 3.21
C TRP A 72 -5.75 -2.04 3.67
N TRP A 73 -6.88 -1.72 4.29
CA TRP A 73 -7.89 -2.71 4.63
C TRP A 73 -9.13 -2.46 3.78
N ASP A 74 -9.54 -3.50 3.07
CA ASP A 74 -10.73 -3.51 2.24
C ASP A 74 -11.75 -4.46 2.89
N ARG A 75 -12.81 -3.86 3.44
CA ARG A 75 -13.85 -4.59 4.16
C ARG A 75 -14.54 -5.64 3.27
N GLU A 76 -14.75 -5.34 1.99
CA GLU A 76 -15.46 -6.24 1.07
C GLU A 76 -14.62 -7.46 0.72
N LYS A 77 -13.29 -7.31 0.72
CA LYS A 77 -12.35 -8.42 0.46
C LYS A 77 -11.92 -9.16 1.73
N CYS A 78 -12.19 -8.60 2.91
CA CYS A 78 -11.84 -9.21 4.19
C CYS A 78 -12.78 -10.37 4.50
N ILE A 79 -12.23 -11.56 4.77
CA ILE A 79 -13.03 -12.74 5.16
C ILE A 79 -13.21 -12.89 6.68
N GLY A 80 -12.72 -11.95 7.48
CA GLY A 80 -12.90 -11.96 8.95
C GLY A 80 -12.09 -13.03 9.70
N CYS A 81 -10.95 -13.48 9.18
CA CYS A 81 -10.16 -14.53 9.85
C CYS A 81 -9.47 -14.08 11.16
N GLY A 82 -9.24 -12.77 11.34
CA GLY A 82 -8.61 -12.19 12.53
C GLY A 82 -7.10 -12.44 12.67
N ASP A 83 -6.44 -13.13 11.73
CA ASP A 83 -5.01 -13.45 11.85
C ASP A 83 -4.13 -12.20 11.86
N CYS A 84 -4.50 -11.17 11.09
CA CYS A 84 -3.77 -9.90 11.06
C CYS A 84 -3.79 -9.15 12.40
N ILE A 85 -4.79 -9.38 13.25
CA ILE A 85 -4.87 -8.80 14.60
C ILE A 85 -3.88 -9.52 15.51
N LYS A 86 -3.91 -10.86 15.52
CA LYS A 86 -3.07 -11.71 16.38
C LYS A 86 -1.57 -11.55 16.13
N VAL A 87 -1.17 -11.32 14.88
CA VAL A 87 0.25 -11.26 14.50
C VAL A 87 0.83 -9.84 14.47
N CYS A 88 0.02 -8.80 14.65
CA CYS A 88 0.49 -7.43 14.56
C CYS A 88 1.27 -7.05 15.84
N PRO A 89 2.60 -6.82 15.77
CA PRO A 89 3.39 -6.50 16.96
C PRO A 89 3.09 -5.11 17.51
N ALA A 90 2.53 -4.22 16.69
CA ALA A 90 2.14 -2.87 17.10
C ALA A 90 0.71 -2.80 17.64
N GLU A 91 -0.03 -3.94 17.66
CA GLU A 91 -1.44 -4.00 18.09
C GLU A 91 -2.34 -2.99 17.36
N ALA A 92 -1.97 -2.64 16.12
CA ALA A 92 -2.61 -1.56 15.35
C ALA A 92 -3.92 -1.95 14.67
N ASN A 93 -4.26 -3.25 14.63
CA ASN A 93 -5.44 -3.75 13.92
C ASN A 93 -6.54 -4.10 14.92
N SER A 94 -7.74 -3.55 14.76
CA SER A 94 -8.88 -3.82 15.65
C SER A 94 -10.23 -3.76 14.91
N GLU A 95 -11.14 -4.66 15.25
CA GLU A 95 -12.53 -4.64 14.74
C GLU A 95 -13.35 -3.49 15.34
N ASP A 96 -12.98 -3.01 16.52
CA ASP A 96 -13.62 -1.88 17.20
C ASP A 96 -13.24 -0.53 16.57
N ASN A 97 -12.17 -0.50 15.77
CA ASN A 97 -11.75 0.67 15.03
C ASN A 97 -12.54 0.78 13.70
N PRO A 98 -13.26 1.87 13.42
CA PRO A 98 -13.98 2.03 12.16
C PRO A 98 -13.07 1.98 10.92
N PHE A 99 -11.80 2.37 11.06
CA PHE A 99 -10.79 2.30 9.99
C PHE A 99 -10.00 0.98 9.98
N PHE A 100 -10.24 0.10 10.96
CA PHE A 100 -9.55 -1.16 11.24
C PHE A 100 -8.06 -1.04 11.61
N ILE A 101 -7.30 -0.17 10.93
CA ILE A 101 -5.87 0.08 11.15
C ILE A 101 -5.70 1.42 11.84
N ASP A 102 -5.18 1.43 13.06
CA ASP A 102 -4.69 2.64 13.72
C ASP A 102 -3.32 3.03 13.16
N ARG A 103 -3.19 4.30 12.78
CA ARG A 103 -1.98 4.86 12.16
C ARG A 103 -1.25 5.84 13.09
N ASN A 104 -1.74 6.05 14.31
CA ASN A 104 -1.23 7.03 15.26
C ASN A 104 -0.50 6.41 16.48
N LEU A 105 -0.28 5.10 16.47
CA LEU A 105 0.43 4.38 17.53
C LEU A 105 1.95 4.61 17.48
#